data_AF-A0A7K5FY19-F1
#
_entry.id   AF-A0A7K5FY19-F1
#
_cell.length_a   1.000
_cell.length_b   1.000
_cell.length_c   1.000
_cell.angle_alpha   90.00
_cell.angle_beta   90.00
_cell.angle_gamma   90.00
#
_symmetry.space_group_name_H-M   'P 1'
#
loop_
_entity.id
_entity.type
_entity.pdbx_description
1 polymer ?
#
loop_
_entity_poly.entity_id
_entity_poly.type
_entity_poly.pdbx_seq_one_letter_code
_entity_poly.pdbx_strand_id
1 'polypeptide(L)'
;VSPIVKFVLFFFNMLFWVISMVMVAVGVYAWLLKHAEATMACLVVDPAILLIVVGVLTFLIAFCGCIGSLRENIVLLQAFSICLAIIFLLQLVAGVLGFVFSDKARGKVSEIINGAIMHYRDDLDLQNLIDFGQKEFSCCGGVSYKDWSQNMYFNCTMDNPSRERCSVPFSCCLPDDDEVVINTMCGHGIQAMGYVEASAVIYTHGCIDSLVNWINRNLFLLGGIALGLAAPQVTG
;
A
#
# COMPACT_ATOMS: atom_id res chain seq x y z
N VAL A 1 -32.91 17.46 13.59
CA VAL A 1 -31.81 16.48 13.77
C VAL A 1 -31.70 16.18 15.25
N SER A 2 -31.63 14.90 15.66
CA SER A 2 -31.43 14.55 17.08
C SER A 2 -30.11 15.17 17.58
N PRO A 3 -30.07 15.77 18.79
CA PRO A 3 -28.85 16.36 19.35
C PRO A 3 -27.66 15.38 19.37
N ILE A 4 -27.96 14.10 19.57
CA ILE A 4 -26.96 13.02 19.59
C ILE A 4 -26.30 12.88 18.21
N VAL A 5 -27.10 12.87 17.13
CA VAL A 5 -26.59 12.76 15.75
C VAL A 5 -25.70 13.94 15.41
N LYS A 6 -26.10 15.15 15.81
CA LYS A 6 -25.29 16.37 15.58
C LYS A 6 -23.93 16.29 16.28
N PHE A 7 -23.90 15.84 17.54
CA PHE A 7 -22.67 15.71 18.31
C PHE A 7 -21.76 14.61 17.75
N VAL A 8 -22.33 13.46 17.37
CA VAL A 8 -21.61 12.34 16.76
C VAL A 8 -21.00 12.76 15.42
N LEU A 9 -21.76 13.42 14.55
CA LEU A 9 -21.26 13.92 13.27
C LEU A 9 -20.15 14.95 13.46
N PHE A 10 -20.30 15.87 14.42
CA PHE A 10 -19.25 16.83 14.72
C PHE A 10 -17.97 16.15 15.21
N PHE A 11 -18.07 15.19 16.13
CA PHE A 11 -16.93 14.45 16.67
C PHE A 11 -16.17 13.70 15.57
N PHE A 12 -16.87 12.91 14.74
CA PHE A 12 -16.21 12.17 13.65
C PHE A 12 -15.61 13.09 12.60
N ASN A 13 -16.29 14.18 12.20
CA ASN A 13 -15.71 15.15 11.28
C ASN A 13 -14.46 15.81 11.85
N MET A 14 -14.44 16.15 13.15
CA MET A 14 -13.24 16.68 13.80
C MET A 14 -12.09 15.68 13.80
N LEU A 15 -12.36 14.40 14.09
CA LEU A 15 -11.37 13.34 14.06
C LEU A 15 -10.76 13.19 12.65
N PHE A 16 -11.61 13.06 11.62
CA PHE A 16 -11.16 12.97 10.23
C PHE A 16 -10.41 14.22 9.77
N TRP A 17 -10.82 15.39 10.23
CA TRP A 17 -10.13 16.65 9.93
C TRP A 17 -8.71 16.68 10.49
N VAL A 18 -8.51 16.26 11.74
CA VAL A 18 -7.17 16.16 12.36
C VAL A 18 -6.31 15.11 11.65
N ILE A 19 -6.86 13.91 11.39
CA ILE A 19 -6.15 12.85 10.64
C ILE A 19 -5.72 13.37 9.27
N SER A 20 -6.59 14.09 8.57
CA SER A 20 -6.30 14.66 7.25
C SER A 20 -5.18 15.70 7.30
N MET A 21 -5.13 16.55 8.33
CA MET A 21 -4.01 17.48 8.50
C MET A 21 -2.68 16.75 8.72
N VAL A 22 -2.67 15.70 9.53
CA VAL A 22 -1.48 14.87 9.74
C VAL A 22 -1.04 14.20 8.45
N MET A 23 -1.99 13.66 7.67
CA MET A 23 -1.69 13.10 6.35
C MET A 23 -1.05 14.15 5.46
N VAL A 24 -1.67 15.32 5.26
CA VAL A 24 -1.10 16.37 4.41
C VAL A 24 0.30 16.80 4.89
N ALA A 25 0.51 16.94 6.20
CA ALA A 25 1.81 17.31 6.76
C ALA A 25 2.89 16.25 6.47
N VAL A 26 2.58 14.96 6.70
CA VAL A 26 3.49 13.84 6.42
C VAL A 26 3.78 13.74 4.92
N GLY A 27 2.75 13.88 4.07
CA GLY A 27 2.89 13.81 2.63
C GLY A 27 3.76 14.95 2.07
N VAL A 28 3.54 16.19 2.53
CA VAL A 28 4.38 17.34 2.16
C VAL A 28 5.81 17.15 2.65
N TYR A 29 6.00 16.67 3.88
CA TYR A 29 7.33 16.39 4.41
C TYR A 29 8.08 15.35 3.56
N ALA A 30 7.44 14.22 3.24
CA ALA A 30 8.00 13.18 2.39
C ALA A 30 8.30 13.69 0.97
N TRP A 31 7.38 14.46 0.38
CA TRP A 31 7.55 15.04 -0.95
C TRP A 31 8.73 16.03 -1.01
N LEU A 32 8.90 16.86 0.02
CA LEU A 32 10.02 17.81 0.13
C LEU A 32 11.36 17.10 0.32
N LEU A 33 11.39 16.04 1.14
CA LEU A 33 12.60 15.24 1.34
C LEU A 33 13.05 14.61 0.01
N LYS A 34 12.10 14.10 -0.78
CA LYS A 34 12.35 13.51 -2.10
C LYS A 34 12.78 14.55 -3.15
N HIS A 35 12.22 15.75 -3.15
CA HIS A 35 12.60 16.82 -4.10
C HIS A 35 14.01 17.37 -3.89
N ALA A 36 14.63 17.13 -2.72
CA ALA A 36 16.03 17.48 -2.49
C ALA A 36 16.99 16.56 -3.26
N GLU A 37 16.56 15.35 -3.64
CA GLU A 37 17.33 14.36 -4.39
C GLU A 37 16.67 14.15 -5.77
N ALA A 38 17.11 14.93 -6.76
CA ALA A 38 16.46 15.01 -8.05
C ALA A 38 16.28 13.64 -8.75
N THR A 39 15.03 13.21 -8.95
CA THR A 39 14.64 12.38 -10.10
C THR A 39 13.13 12.45 -10.35
N MET A 40 12.76 12.87 -11.55
CA MET A 40 11.38 12.93 -12.04
C MET A 40 10.89 11.51 -12.36
N ALA A 41 10.30 10.83 -11.39
CA ALA A 41 9.50 9.63 -11.61
C ALA A 41 8.00 9.97 -11.58
N CYS A 42 7.20 9.18 -12.30
CA CYS A 42 5.78 9.37 -12.59
C CYS A 42 4.97 9.97 -11.41
N LEU A 43 4.51 11.22 -11.56
CA LEU A 43 3.75 11.98 -10.54
C LEU A 43 2.48 11.30 -10.01
N VAL A 44 1.99 10.25 -10.69
CA VAL A 44 0.70 9.59 -10.39
C VAL A 44 0.84 8.39 -9.46
N VAL A 45 2.06 7.85 -9.27
CA VAL A 45 2.30 6.64 -8.43
C VAL A 45 3.30 6.94 -7.30
N ASP A 46 3.51 8.21 -6.97
CA ASP A 46 4.28 8.56 -5.79
C ASP A 46 3.38 8.45 -4.53
N PRO A 47 3.72 7.58 -3.56
CA PRO A 47 2.91 7.41 -2.36
C PRO A 47 2.71 8.70 -1.56
N ALA A 48 3.68 9.62 -1.57
CA ALA A 48 3.58 10.90 -0.87
C ALA A 48 2.57 11.82 -1.57
N ILE A 49 2.58 11.88 -2.90
CA ILE A 49 1.59 12.69 -3.67
C ILE A 49 0.18 12.15 -3.45
N LEU A 50 -0.02 10.83 -3.51
CA LEU A 50 -1.33 10.22 -3.24
C LEU A 50 -1.83 10.58 -1.83
N LEU A 51 -0.94 10.50 -0.84
CA LEU A 51 -1.25 10.81 0.55
C LEU A 51 -1.61 12.30 0.74
N ILE A 52 -0.95 13.22 0.02
CA ILE A 52 -1.33 14.65 -0.03
C ILE A 52 -2.72 14.82 -0.67
N VAL A 53 -2.97 14.24 -1.84
CA VAL A 53 -4.24 14.42 -2.58
C VAL A 53 -5.41 13.89 -1.76
N VAL A 54 -5.31 12.66 -1.24
CA VAL A 54 -6.34 12.08 -0.38
C VAL A 54 -6.53 12.95 0.88
N GLY A 55 -5.44 13.35 1.54
CA GLY A 55 -5.49 14.19 2.73
C GLY A 55 -6.16 15.54 2.51
N VAL A 56 -5.89 16.23 1.39
CA VAL A 56 -6.55 17.50 1.05
C VAL A 56 -8.04 17.30 0.79
N LEU A 57 -8.42 16.26 0.04
CA LEU A 57 -9.82 15.96 -0.24
C LEU A 57 -10.60 15.66 1.05
N THR A 58 -10.06 14.80 1.93
CA THR A 58 -10.71 14.46 3.20
C THR A 58 -10.73 15.65 4.16
N PHE A 59 -9.69 16.50 4.15
CA PHE A 59 -9.67 17.75 4.92
C PHE A 59 -10.81 18.68 4.52
N LEU A 60 -11.02 18.92 3.22
CA LEU A 60 -12.06 19.81 2.72
C LEU A 60 -13.46 19.27 3.05
N ILE A 61 -13.68 17.97 2.86
CA ILE A 61 -14.97 17.33 3.19
C ILE A 61 -15.26 17.43 4.68
N ALA A 62 -14.28 17.09 5.53
CA ALA A 62 -14.44 17.14 6.98
C ALA A 62 -14.62 18.57 7.49
N PHE A 63 -13.92 19.55 6.91
CA PHE A 63 -14.09 20.97 7.23
C PHE A 63 -15.51 21.46 6.89
N CYS A 64 -16.02 21.13 5.70
CA CYS A 64 -17.40 21.41 5.30
C CYS A 64 -18.40 20.76 6.26
N GLY A 65 -18.20 19.51 6.67
CA GLY A 65 -19.03 18.81 7.65
C GLY A 65 -19.04 19.50 9.02
N CYS A 66 -17.87 19.90 9.53
CA CYS A 66 -17.72 20.62 10.79
C CYS A 66 -18.45 21.97 10.77
N ILE A 67 -18.20 22.82 9.76
CA ILE A 67 -18.82 24.14 9.65
C ILE A 67 -20.32 24.02 9.38
N GLY A 68 -20.74 23.06 8.55
CA GLY A 68 -22.15 22.79 8.25
C GLY A 68 -22.94 22.45 9.51
N SER A 69 -22.37 21.58 10.36
CA SER A 69 -22.96 21.21 11.65
C SER A 69 -22.99 22.37 12.65
N LEU A 70 -21.89 23.13 12.79
CA LEU A 70 -21.80 24.24 13.76
C LEU A 70 -22.68 25.43 13.39
N ARG A 71 -22.71 25.80 12.11
CA ARG A 71 -23.45 26.96 11.60
C ARG A 71 -24.89 26.63 11.18
N GLU A 72 -25.29 25.37 11.29
CA GLU A 72 -26.59 24.87 10.82
C GLU A 72 -26.89 25.28 9.37
N ASN A 73 -25.85 25.33 8.53
CA ASN A 73 -25.97 25.70 7.14
C ASN A 73 -26.39 24.48 6.32
N ILE A 74 -27.67 24.46 5.93
CA ILE A 74 -28.30 23.36 5.19
C ILE A 74 -27.60 23.09 3.85
N VAL A 75 -27.17 24.12 3.13
CA VAL A 75 -26.51 23.96 1.82
C VAL A 75 -25.16 23.25 1.99
N LEU A 76 -24.39 23.63 3.00
CA LEU A 76 -23.08 23.02 3.27
C LEU A 76 -23.23 21.58 3.78
N LEU A 77 -24.24 21.30 4.60
CA LEU A 77 -24.56 19.95 5.05
C LEU A 77 -25.03 19.07 3.89
N GLN A 78 -25.85 19.60 2.98
CA GLN A 78 -26.29 18.87 1.78
C GLN A 78 -25.13 18.55 0.84
N ALA A 79 -24.21 19.51 0.64
CA ALA A 79 -22.99 19.26 -0.15
C ALA A 79 -22.12 18.16 0.49
N PHE A 80 -21.96 18.20 1.82
CA PHE A 80 -21.25 17.17 2.58
C PHE A 80 -21.87 15.78 2.40
N SER A 81 -23.18 15.63 2.61
CA SER A 81 -23.86 14.34 2.45
C SER A 81 -23.83 13.83 1.01
N ILE A 82 -23.93 14.72 0.00
CA ILE A 82 -23.77 14.32 -1.42
C ILE A 82 -22.35 13.78 -1.68
N CYS A 83 -21.32 14.46 -1.18
CA CYS A 83 -19.93 13.99 -1.32
C CYS A 83 -19.72 12.61 -0.66
N LEU A 84 -20.23 12.42 0.56
CA LEU A 84 -20.16 11.12 1.23
C LEU A 84 -20.90 10.03 0.46
N ALA A 85 -22.09 10.33 -0.07
CA ALA A 85 -22.85 9.37 -0.88
C ALA A 85 -22.09 8.96 -2.15
N ILE A 86 -21.43 9.91 -2.83
CA ILE A 86 -20.58 9.60 -4.00
C ILE A 86 -19.40 8.71 -3.59
N ILE A 87 -18.71 9.02 -2.50
CA ILE A 87 -17.59 8.22 -2.01
C ILE A 87 -18.04 6.80 -1.65
N PHE A 88 -19.16 6.67 -0.94
CA PHE A 88 -19.73 5.37 -0.59
C PHE A 88 -20.07 4.53 -1.83
N LEU A 89 -20.69 5.15 -2.85
CA LEU A 89 -21.00 4.48 -4.12
C LEU A 89 -19.71 4.04 -4.85
N LEU A 90 -18.68 4.88 -4.88
CA LEU A 90 -17.38 4.53 -5.47
C LEU A 90 -16.72 3.37 -4.71
N GLN A 91 -16.77 3.37 -3.37
CA GLN A 91 -16.26 2.27 -2.54
C GLN A 91 -17.01 0.97 -2.80
N LEU A 92 -18.34 1.02 -2.90
CA LEU A 92 -19.17 -0.14 -3.21
C LEU A 92 -18.85 -0.69 -4.61
N VAL A 93 -18.78 0.17 -5.62
CA VAL A 93 -18.42 -0.22 -6.99
C VAL A 93 -17.02 -0.83 -7.02
N ALA A 94 -16.04 -0.21 -6.38
CA ALA A 94 -14.68 -0.73 -6.31
C ALA A 94 -14.63 -2.11 -5.61
N GLY A 95 -15.35 -2.28 -4.50
CA GLY A 95 -15.45 -3.56 -3.79
C GLY A 95 -16.10 -4.66 -4.64
N VAL A 96 -17.22 -4.36 -5.30
CA VAL A 96 -17.92 -5.30 -6.19
C VAL A 96 -17.04 -5.67 -7.39
N LEU A 97 -16.41 -4.70 -8.05
CA LEU A 97 -15.53 -4.95 -9.19
C LEU A 97 -14.27 -5.74 -8.76
N GLY A 98 -13.69 -5.42 -7.61
CA GLY A 98 -12.54 -6.15 -7.06
C GLY A 98 -12.87 -7.61 -6.74
N PHE A 99 -14.09 -7.88 -6.28
CA PHE A 99 -14.57 -9.25 -6.02
C PHE A 99 -14.92 -10.01 -7.31
N VAL A 100 -15.71 -9.40 -8.21
CA VAL A 100 -16.17 -10.06 -9.45
C VAL A 100 -15.02 -10.30 -10.43
N PHE A 101 -14.08 -9.36 -10.51
CA PHE A 101 -12.93 -9.44 -11.42
C PHE A 101 -11.63 -9.72 -10.67
N SER A 102 -11.68 -10.60 -9.66
CA SER A 102 -10.53 -10.93 -8.80
C SER A 102 -9.30 -11.37 -9.59
N ASP A 103 -9.47 -12.19 -10.64
CA ASP A 103 -8.35 -12.65 -11.47
C ASP A 103 -7.69 -11.51 -12.24
N LYS A 104 -8.50 -10.58 -12.77
CA LYS A 104 -8.00 -9.40 -13.49
C LYS A 104 -7.33 -8.41 -12.54
N ALA A 105 -7.88 -8.25 -11.33
CA ALA A 105 -7.27 -7.47 -10.27
C ALA A 105 -5.92 -8.06 -9.88
N ARG A 106 -5.83 -9.38 -9.69
CA ARG A 106 -4.58 -10.09 -9.42
C ARG A 106 -3.55 -9.89 -10.52
N GLY A 107 -3.96 -9.97 -11.79
CA GLY A 107 -3.08 -9.68 -12.93
C GLY A 107 -2.54 -8.25 -12.91
N LYS A 108 -3.38 -7.26 -12.58
CA LYS A 108 -2.95 -5.86 -12.44
C LYS A 108 -2.01 -5.63 -11.26
N VAL A 109 -2.26 -6.26 -10.13
CA VAL A 109 -1.33 -6.22 -8.99
C VAL A 109 0.02 -6.83 -9.37
N SER A 110 0.03 -7.94 -10.11
CA SER A 110 1.28 -8.54 -10.60
C SER A 110 2.04 -7.61 -11.53
N GLU A 111 1.36 -6.90 -12.43
CA GLU A 111 1.97 -5.90 -13.32
C GLU A 111 2.63 -4.77 -12.51
N ILE A 112 1.94 -4.26 -11.49
CA ILE A 112 2.45 -3.22 -10.60
C ILE A 112 3.68 -3.70 -9.83
N ILE A 113 3.62 -4.89 -9.22
CA ILE A 113 4.75 -5.45 -8.46
C ILE A 113 5.95 -5.74 -9.37
N ASN A 114 5.73 -6.30 -10.56
CA ASN A 114 6.81 -6.53 -11.51
C ASN A 114 7.43 -5.20 -11.98
N GLY A 115 6.61 -4.16 -12.18
CA GLY A 115 7.06 -2.79 -12.42
C GLY A 115 7.96 -2.27 -11.29
N ALA A 116 7.55 -2.50 -10.04
CA ALA A 116 8.30 -2.13 -8.85
C ALA A 116 9.62 -2.91 -8.72
N ILE A 117 9.63 -4.21 -9.02
CA ILE A 117 10.85 -5.06 -9.04
C ILE A 117 11.84 -4.56 -10.09
N MET A 118 11.38 -4.19 -11.29
CA MET A 118 12.27 -3.67 -12.34
C MET A 118 13.03 -2.41 -11.89
N HIS A 119 12.38 -1.54 -11.11
CA HIS A 119 12.95 -0.27 -10.62
C HIS A 119 13.44 -0.35 -9.16
N TYR A 120 13.59 -1.54 -8.59
CA TYR A 120 13.90 -1.74 -7.17
C TYR A 120 15.15 -0.99 -6.67
N ARG A 121 16.17 -0.80 -7.53
CA ARG A 121 17.41 -0.08 -7.19
C ARG A 121 17.39 1.41 -7.54
N ASP A 122 16.32 1.90 -8.14
CA ASP A 122 16.24 3.26 -8.66
C ASP A 122 15.82 4.27 -7.57
N ASP A 123 15.06 3.80 -6.56
CA ASP A 123 14.54 4.61 -5.46
C ASP A 123 14.68 3.86 -4.13
N LEU A 124 15.36 4.47 -3.15
CA LEU A 124 15.58 3.89 -1.82
C LEU A 124 14.25 3.64 -1.08
N ASP A 125 13.26 4.50 -1.25
CA ASP A 125 11.94 4.34 -0.62
C ASP A 125 11.21 3.14 -1.20
N LEU A 126 11.29 2.96 -2.52
CA LEU A 126 10.74 1.78 -3.20
C LEU A 126 11.44 0.50 -2.72
N GLN A 127 12.77 0.55 -2.61
CA GLN A 127 13.57 -0.55 -2.11
C GLN A 127 13.13 -0.95 -0.69
N ASN A 128 13.04 0.02 0.22
CA ASN A 128 12.62 -0.17 1.61
C ASN A 128 11.18 -0.70 1.71
N LEU A 129 10.27 -0.21 0.86
CA LEU A 129 8.88 -0.66 0.82
C LEU A 129 8.78 -2.12 0.39
N ILE A 130 9.50 -2.51 -0.68
CA ILE A 130 9.53 -3.90 -1.14
C ILE A 130 10.17 -4.79 -0.06
N ASP A 131 11.29 -4.36 0.53
CA ASP A 131 11.99 -5.11 1.56
C ASP A 131 11.13 -5.30 2.81
N PHE A 132 10.39 -4.26 3.22
CA PHE A 132 9.42 -4.34 4.31
C PHE A 132 8.31 -5.33 3.98
N GLY A 133 7.69 -5.21 2.80
CA GLY A 133 6.61 -6.09 2.37
C GLY A 133 7.04 -7.56 2.32
N GLN A 134 8.24 -7.84 1.80
CA GLN A 134 8.77 -9.20 1.73
C GLN A 134 9.01 -9.82 3.11
N LYS A 135 9.51 -9.04 4.06
CA LYS A 135 9.67 -9.51 5.44
C LYS A 135 8.34 -9.70 6.16
N GLU A 136 7.46 -8.69 6.10
CA GLU A 136 6.17 -8.69 6.78
C GLU A 136 5.25 -9.82 6.31
N PHE A 137 5.21 -10.05 4.99
CA PHE A 137 4.42 -11.14 4.41
C PHE A 137 5.23 -12.43 4.22
N SER A 138 6.48 -12.46 4.68
CA SER A 138 7.39 -13.62 4.64
C SER A 138 7.48 -14.24 3.24
N CYS A 139 7.62 -13.44 2.19
CA CYS A 139 7.48 -13.82 0.79
C CYS A 139 8.63 -13.29 -0.08
N CYS A 140 8.77 -13.75 -1.32
CA CYS A 140 9.76 -13.24 -2.27
C CYS A 140 9.22 -13.11 -3.70
N GLY A 141 9.51 -11.95 -4.31
CA GLY A 141 8.99 -11.59 -5.64
C GLY A 141 7.49 -11.30 -5.64
N GLY A 142 6.88 -11.23 -6.82
CA GLY A 142 5.43 -11.00 -6.95
C GLY A 142 4.65 -12.31 -6.89
N VAL A 143 4.92 -13.18 -7.86
CA VAL A 143 4.39 -14.53 -7.99
C VAL A 143 5.42 -15.58 -7.56
N SER A 144 6.71 -15.31 -7.80
CA SER A 144 7.80 -16.23 -7.48
C SER A 144 9.10 -15.48 -7.19
N TYR A 145 9.99 -16.10 -6.42
CA TYR A 145 11.36 -15.61 -6.19
C TYR A 145 12.16 -15.40 -7.50
N LYS A 146 11.74 -16.03 -8.61
CA LYS A 146 12.36 -15.84 -9.93
C LYS A 146 11.95 -14.54 -10.63
N ASP A 147 10.95 -13.82 -10.15
CA ASP A 147 10.54 -12.53 -10.73
C ASP A 147 11.66 -11.49 -10.64
N TRP A 148 12.59 -11.68 -9.71
CA TRP A 148 13.82 -10.90 -9.61
C TRP A 148 14.69 -10.95 -10.87
N SER A 149 14.49 -11.92 -11.77
CA SER A 149 15.17 -11.93 -13.06
C SER A 149 14.81 -10.74 -13.96
N GLN A 150 13.68 -10.08 -13.70
CA GLN A 150 13.22 -8.89 -14.44
C GLN A 150 14.04 -7.64 -14.09
N ASN A 151 14.69 -7.61 -12.92
CA ASN A 151 15.52 -6.49 -12.52
C ASN A 151 16.92 -6.58 -13.16
N MET A 152 17.45 -5.46 -13.66
CA MET A 152 18.74 -5.42 -14.35
C MET A 152 19.94 -5.92 -13.51
N TYR A 153 19.91 -5.73 -12.19
CA TYR A 153 20.99 -6.13 -11.28
C TYR A 153 20.91 -7.61 -10.89
N PHE A 154 19.70 -8.18 -10.83
CA PHE A 154 19.47 -9.56 -10.39
C PHE A 154 19.29 -10.56 -11.53
N ASN A 155 19.12 -10.08 -12.77
CA ASN A 155 18.94 -10.91 -13.96
C ASN A 155 20.02 -12.01 -14.09
N CYS A 156 19.63 -13.28 -14.24
CA CYS A 156 20.54 -14.44 -14.28
C CYS A 156 21.37 -14.59 -15.58
N THR A 157 21.18 -13.75 -16.60
CA THR A 157 21.90 -13.87 -17.88
C THR A 157 23.41 -13.86 -17.68
N MET A 158 24.14 -14.72 -18.39
CA MET A 158 25.59 -14.90 -18.20
C MET A 158 26.40 -13.62 -18.45
N ASP A 159 25.92 -12.75 -19.33
CA ASP A 159 26.56 -11.47 -19.66
C ASP A 159 26.30 -10.36 -18.64
N ASN A 160 25.47 -10.60 -17.60
CA ASN A 160 25.19 -9.59 -16.59
C ASN A 160 26.44 -9.38 -15.70
N PRO A 161 27.05 -8.18 -15.67
CA PRO A 161 28.25 -7.92 -14.87
C PRO A 161 27.94 -7.70 -13.38
N SER A 162 26.67 -7.65 -12.99
CA SER A 162 26.25 -7.37 -11.61
C SER A 162 26.76 -8.43 -10.63
N ARG A 163 27.21 -7.96 -9.45
CA ARG A 163 27.57 -8.85 -8.33
C ARG A 163 26.36 -9.56 -7.73
N GLU A 164 25.17 -9.03 -7.96
CA GLU A 164 23.88 -9.58 -7.49
C GLU A 164 23.23 -10.46 -8.56
N ARG A 165 23.94 -10.78 -9.64
CA ARG A 165 23.44 -11.65 -10.71
C ARG A 165 22.89 -12.95 -10.15
N CYS A 166 21.71 -13.33 -10.63
CA CYS A 166 21.01 -14.54 -10.23
C CYS A 166 20.75 -14.66 -8.72
N SER A 167 20.65 -13.51 -8.05
CA SER A 167 20.40 -13.42 -6.61
C SER A 167 19.00 -12.87 -6.34
N VAL A 168 18.53 -12.97 -5.10
CA VAL A 168 17.35 -12.23 -4.61
C VAL A 168 17.79 -11.26 -3.51
N PRO A 169 17.02 -10.21 -3.20
CA PRO A 169 17.34 -9.34 -2.07
C PRO A 169 17.34 -10.08 -0.74
N PHE A 170 18.09 -9.53 0.21
CA PHE A 170 18.21 -10.08 1.57
C PHE A 170 16.87 -10.14 2.33
N SER A 171 15.90 -9.30 1.95
CA SER A 171 14.55 -9.27 2.52
C SER A 171 13.74 -10.54 2.22
N CYS A 172 14.14 -11.33 1.22
CA CYS A 172 13.57 -12.65 0.93
C CYS A 172 14.08 -13.76 1.85
N CYS A 173 15.13 -13.52 2.64
CA CYS A 173 15.79 -14.59 3.37
C CYS A 173 15.03 -14.99 4.63
N LEU A 174 15.14 -16.28 4.97
CA LEU A 174 14.60 -16.79 6.21
C LEU A 174 15.35 -16.16 7.39
N PRO A 175 14.64 -15.71 8.44
CA PRO A 175 15.29 -15.29 9.67
C PRO A 175 15.95 -16.50 10.31
N ASP A 176 17.21 -16.35 10.71
CA ASP A 176 17.93 -17.33 11.53
C ASP A 176 17.93 -16.82 12.98
N ASP A 177 17.25 -17.55 13.86
CA ASP A 177 17.09 -17.17 15.27
C ASP A 177 18.43 -17.17 16.04
N ASP A 178 19.46 -17.86 15.52
CA ASP A 178 20.77 -17.99 16.14
C ASP A 178 21.79 -16.93 15.63
N GLU A 179 21.46 -16.17 14.57
CA GLU A 179 22.35 -15.15 14.00
C GLU A 179 22.12 -13.76 14.59
N VAL A 180 23.12 -13.23 15.31
CA VAL A 180 23.13 -11.84 15.83
C VAL A 180 23.25 -10.80 14.69
N VAL A 181 23.64 -11.23 13.48
CA VAL A 181 23.89 -10.38 12.32
C VAL A 181 23.11 -10.93 11.12
N ILE A 182 22.27 -10.09 10.51
CA ILE A 182 21.51 -10.44 9.31
C ILE A 182 22.49 -10.81 8.19
N ASN A 183 22.44 -12.05 7.71
CA ASN A 183 23.19 -12.46 6.53
C ASN A 183 22.64 -11.76 5.27
N THR A 184 23.29 -10.69 4.84
CA THR A 184 22.88 -9.93 3.64
C THR A 184 23.22 -10.64 2.32
N MET A 185 23.97 -11.75 2.35
CA MET A 185 24.37 -12.53 1.18
C MET A 185 23.61 -13.84 0.99
N CYS A 186 22.66 -14.17 1.87
CA CYS A 186 21.78 -15.35 1.78
C CYS A 186 21.09 -15.51 0.42
N GLY A 187 20.75 -14.40 -0.23
CA GLY A 187 20.08 -14.39 -1.53
C GLY A 187 20.99 -14.70 -2.72
N HIS A 188 22.31 -14.82 -2.53
CA HIS A 188 23.26 -14.93 -3.63
C HIS A 188 23.13 -16.25 -4.39
N GLY A 189 22.96 -16.18 -5.72
CA GLY A 189 22.85 -17.36 -6.58
C GLY A 189 21.57 -18.19 -6.40
N ILE A 190 20.64 -17.76 -5.54
CA ILE A 190 19.41 -18.50 -5.22
C ILE A 190 18.53 -18.75 -6.44
N GLN A 191 18.50 -17.83 -7.41
CA GLN A 191 17.66 -18.02 -8.60
C GLN A 191 18.13 -19.20 -9.47
N ALA A 192 19.40 -19.61 -9.37
CA ALA A 192 19.95 -20.77 -10.06
C ALA A 192 19.61 -22.11 -9.37
N MET A 193 19.22 -22.07 -8.09
CA MET A 193 18.89 -23.26 -7.30
C MET A 193 17.50 -23.80 -7.64
N GLY A 194 17.30 -25.10 -7.37
CA GLY A 194 15.99 -25.72 -7.43
C GLY A 194 15.06 -25.19 -6.34
N TYR A 195 13.74 -25.33 -6.52
CA TYR A 195 12.74 -24.85 -5.55
C TYR A 195 12.97 -25.41 -4.13
N VAL A 196 13.27 -26.71 -4.02
CA VAL A 196 13.47 -27.39 -2.73
C VAL A 196 14.70 -26.83 -2.00
N GLU A 197 15.80 -26.64 -2.72
CA GLU A 197 17.05 -26.07 -2.16
C GLU A 197 16.85 -24.61 -1.76
N ALA A 198 16.22 -23.81 -2.63
CA ALA A 198 15.93 -22.40 -2.33
C ALA A 198 15.01 -22.24 -1.10
N SER A 199 14.04 -23.15 -0.92
CA SER A 199 13.10 -23.11 0.21
C SER A 199 13.74 -23.33 1.58
N ALA A 200 14.96 -23.86 1.62
CA ALA A 200 15.72 -24.01 2.86
C ALA A 200 16.44 -22.72 3.28
N VAL A 201 16.54 -21.71 2.41
CA VAL A 201 17.33 -20.48 2.64
C VAL A 201 16.47 -19.21 2.53
N ILE A 202 15.45 -19.22 1.68
CA ILE A 202 14.59 -18.07 1.40
C ILE A 202 13.10 -18.42 1.44
N TYR A 203 12.28 -17.38 1.58
CA TYR A 203 10.86 -17.46 1.28
C TYR A 203 10.64 -17.61 -0.22
N THR A 204 10.32 -18.82 -0.68
CA THR A 204 10.16 -19.09 -2.12
C THR A 204 8.81 -18.68 -2.72
N HIS A 205 7.82 -18.38 -1.90
CA HIS A 205 6.45 -18.14 -2.34
C HIS A 205 6.22 -16.66 -2.66
N GLY A 206 5.35 -16.38 -3.64
CA GLY A 206 5.07 -15.02 -4.09
C GLY A 206 4.33 -14.16 -3.08
N CYS A 207 4.62 -12.86 -3.07
CA CYS A 207 3.95 -11.92 -2.17
C CYS A 207 2.48 -11.69 -2.48
N ILE A 208 2.04 -11.87 -3.73
CA ILE A 208 0.63 -11.75 -4.11
C ILE A 208 -0.20 -12.83 -3.42
N ASP A 209 0.25 -14.08 -3.48
CA ASP A 209 -0.45 -15.19 -2.81
C ASP A 209 -0.41 -15.06 -1.29
N SER A 210 0.71 -14.57 -0.74
CA SER A 210 0.85 -14.31 0.70
C SER A 210 -0.13 -13.25 1.18
N LEU A 211 -0.26 -12.16 0.43
CA LEU A 211 -1.21 -11.10 0.72
C LEU A 211 -2.65 -11.62 0.66
N VAL A 212 -3.00 -12.41 -0.36
CA VAL A 212 -4.33 -13.04 -0.47
C VAL A 212 -4.59 -13.97 0.71
N ASN A 213 -3.61 -14.78 1.10
CA ASN A 213 -3.71 -15.68 2.25
C ASN A 213 -3.86 -14.91 3.56
N TRP A 214 -3.15 -13.79 3.72
CA TRP A 214 -3.28 -12.90 4.86
C TRP A 214 -4.68 -12.27 4.91
N ILE A 215 -5.21 -11.79 3.78
CA ILE A 215 -6.57 -11.26 3.68
C ILE A 215 -7.60 -12.30 4.09
N ASN A 216 -7.48 -13.53 3.57
CA ASN A 216 -8.42 -14.61 3.89
C ASN A 216 -8.39 -14.98 5.39
N ARG A 217 -7.21 -14.98 6.02
CA ARG A 217 -7.06 -15.23 7.46
C ARG A 217 -7.63 -14.09 8.30
N ASN A 218 -7.56 -12.85 7.81
CA ASN A 218 -7.98 -11.64 8.52
C ASN A 218 -9.31 -11.06 8.01
N LEU A 219 -10.15 -11.88 7.36
CA LEU A 219 -11.38 -11.42 6.71
C LEU A 219 -12.33 -10.71 7.68
N PHE A 220 -12.45 -11.18 8.93
CA PHE A 220 -13.29 -10.54 9.94
C PHE A 220 -12.79 -9.15 10.35
N LEU A 221 -11.47 -8.99 10.50
CA LEU A 221 -10.84 -7.71 10.81
C LEU A 221 -11.07 -6.72 9.67
N LEU A 222 -10.79 -7.14 8.43
CA LEU A 222 -10.96 -6.32 7.24
C LEU A 222 -12.43 -5.96 7.00
N GLY A 223 -13.34 -6.90 7.21
CA GLY A 223 -14.77 -6.64 7.18
C GLY A 223 -15.20 -5.63 8.25
N GLY A 224 -14.65 -5.73 9.47
CA GLY A 224 -14.88 -4.75 10.53
C GLY A 224 -14.38 -3.35 10.18
N ILE A 225 -13.19 -3.22 9.59
CA ILE A 225 -12.64 -1.95 9.11
C ILE A 225 -13.53 -1.37 8.00
N ALA A 226 -13.92 -2.19 7.02
CA ALA A 226 -14.78 -1.76 5.92
C ALA A 226 -16.15 -1.27 6.42
N LEU A 227 -16.77 -1.99 7.37
CA LEU A 227 -18.01 -1.56 8.01
C LEU A 227 -17.82 -0.28 8.85
N GLY A 228 -16.71 -0.17 9.56
CA GLY A 228 -16.36 1.02 10.36
C GLY A 228 -16.14 2.27 9.50
N LEU A 229 -15.65 2.11 8.26
CA LEU A 229 -15.53 3.19 7.29
C LEU A 229 -16.87 3.51 6.61
N ALA A 230 -17.68 2.50 6.30
CA ALA A 230 -18.96 2.65 5.62
C ALA A 230 -20.06 3.24 6.51
N ALA A 231 -20.14 2.83 7.78
CA ALA A 231 -21.24 3.23 8.67
C ALA A 231 -21.33 4.75 8.86
N PRO A 232 -20.24 5.49 9.15
CA PRO A 232 -20.29 6.95 9.25
C PRO A 232 -20.78 7.63 7.96
N GLN A 233 -20.42 7.09 6.79
CA GLN A 233 -20.83 7.63 5.48
C GLN A 233 -22.32 7.46 5.19
N VAL A 234 -22.95 6.41 5.76
CA VAL A 234 -24.40 6.17 5.62
C VAL A 234 -25.19 7.00 6.65
N THR A 235 -24.61 7.23 7.83
CA THR A 235 -25.28 7.95 8.93
C THR A 235 -25.16 9.48 8.85
N GLY A 236 -24.20 10.01 8.10
CA GLY A 236 -23.92 11.44 7.95
C GLY A 236 -24.35 12.03 6.62
#